data_AF-A0A812PE82-F1
#
_entry.id   AF-A0A812PE82-F1
#
_cell.length_a   1.000
_cell.length_b   1.000
_cell.length_c   1.000
_cell.angle_alpha   90.00
_cell.angle_beta   90.00
_cell.angle_gamma   90.00
#
_symmetry.space_group_name_H-M   'P 1'
#
loop_
_entity.id
_entity.type
_entity.pdbx_description
1 polymer ?
#
loop_
_entity_poly.entity_id
_entity_poly.type
_entity_poly.pdbx_seq_one_letter_code
_entity_poly.pdbx_strand_id
1 'polypeptide(L)'
;MSRKPIVGGNWKCNPSKLADAKALVEAWKEKGFDKDKVEVVIAPTALHLGSVKAGLEGLGMQVSSQNVGKNDMGAFTGEWTAVHLQDMEVPYTLIGHSERRSKYGESDEDTAVKVEKCQAAGIKVIFCIGELLEERESGKTDEVNKRQLAAVIPKITNWDNIVIAYEPVWAIGTGKVATPDQAEETQANIRAYLKAWRFG
;
A
#
# COMPACT_ATOMS: atom_id res chain seq x y z
N MET A 1 16.40 -10.61 -13.56
CA MET A 1 15.07 -10.30 -14.13
C MET A 1 14.75 -8.83 -13.86
N SER A 2 14.20 -8.11 -14.83
CA SER A 2 13.69 -6.76 -14.61
C SER A 2 12.37 -6.83 -13.83
N ARG A 3 12.23 -6.01 -12.77
CA ARG A 3 10.97 -5.88 -12.04
C ARG A 3 9.97 -5.12 -12.90
N LYS A 4 8.73 -5.61 -13.01
CA LYS A 4 7.65 -4.88 -13.69
C LYS A 4 7.29 -3.63 -12.85
N PRO A 5 7.33 -2.42 -13.42
CA PRO A 5 6.83 -1.23 -12.73
C PRO A 5 5.38 -1.38 -12.28
N ILE A 6 5.08 -0.80 -11.12
CA ILE A 6 3.73 -0.70 -10.57
C ILE A 6 3.40 0.75 -10.27
N VAL A 7 2.18 1.18 -10.61
CA VAL A 7 1.64 2.51 -10.32
C VAL A 7 0.37 2.36 -9.48
N GLY A 8 0.42 2.87 -8.25
CA GLY A 8 -0.70 2.86 -7.32
C GLY A 8 -1.42 4.21 -7.24
N GLY A 9 -2.74 4.22 -7.40
CA GLY A 9 -3.59 5.38 -7.19
C GLY A 9 -4.38 5.26 -5.88
N ASN A 10 -3.82 5.77 -4.77
CA ASN A 10 -4.55 5.86 -3.49
C ASN A 10 -5.44 7.10 -3.46
N TRP A 11 -6.76 6.93 -3.56
CA TRP A 11 -7.71 8.04 -3.53
C TRP A 11 -7.91 8.64 -2.14
N LYS A 12 -7.42 7.97 -1.09
CA LYS A 12 -7.63 8.34 0.32
C LYS A 12 -9.13 8.47 0.60
N CYS A 13 -9.53 9.43 1.44
CA CYS A 13 -10.93 9.71 1.75
C CYS A 13 -11.64 10.52 0.64
N ASN A 14 -11.55 10.08 -0.63
CA ASN A 14 -12.17 10.73 -1.79
C ASN A 14 -12.62 9.74 -2.88
N PRO A 15 -13.52 10.15 -3.77
CA PRO A 15 -14.39 11.34 -3.66
C PRO A 15 -15.53 11.12 -2.66
N SER A 16 -16.38 12.12 -2.43
CA SER A 16 -17.54 12.01 -1.52
C SER A 16 -18.77 11.37 -2.17
N LYS A 17 -18.94 11.51 -3.49
CA LYS A 17 -20.07 10.95 -4.23
C LYS A 17 -19.65 9.75 -5.06
N LEU A 18 -20.52 8.74 -5.10
CA LEU A 18 -20.34 7.59 -5.98
C LEU A 18 -20.28 7.98 -7.47
N ALA A 19 -21.05 8.97 -7.89
CA ALA A 19 -21.04 9.46 -9.27
C ALA A 19 -19.66 9.98 -9.69
N ASP A 20 -18.96 10.70 -8.79
CA ASP A 20 -17.62 11.22 -9.05
C ASP A 20 -16.59 10.09 -9.13
N ALA A 21 -16.71 9.07 -8.26
CA ALA A 21 -15.87 7.87 -8.32
C ALA A 21 -16.03 7.14 -9.66
N LYS A 22 -17.27 7.01 -10.15
CA LYS A 22 -17.55 6.42 -11.47
C LYS A 22 -16.99 7.29 -12.60
N ALA A 23 -17.16 8.61 -12.53
CA ALA A 23 -16.63 9.54 -13.54
C ALA A 23 -15.11 9.44 -13.68
N LEU A 24 -14.37 9.27 -12.57
CA LEU A 24 -12.92 9.04 -12.60
C LEU A 24 -12.56 7.76 -13.36
N VAL A 25 -13.31 6.67 -13.15
CA VAL A 25 -13.11 5.40 -13.85
C VAL A 25 -13.46 5.52 -15.34
N GLU A 26 -14.57 6.18 -15.67
CA GLU A 26 -14.97 6.42 -17.06
C GLU A 26 -13.90 7.20 -17.83
N ALA A 27 -13.27 8.19 -17.20
CA ALA A 27 -12.19 8.98 -17.81
C ALA A 27 -10.97 8.14 -18.22
N TRP A 28 -10.80 6.92 -17.71
CA TRP A 28 -9.70 6.03 -18.06
C TRP A 28 -10.01 5.05 -19.19
N LYS A 29 -11.28 4.82 -19.53
CA LYS A 29 -11.66 3.81 -20.54
C LYS A 29 -11.00 4.05 -21.91
N GLU A 30 -10.70 5.32 -22.23
CA GLU A 30 -10.08 5.71 -23.50
C GLU A 30 -8.55 5.95 -23.39
N LYS A 31 -7.97 5.85 -22.20
CA LYS A 31 -6.57 6.24 -21.92
C LYS A 31 -5.62 5.05 -21.81
N GLY A 32 -5.86 3.99 -22.61
CA GLY A 32 -5.17 2.71 -22.52
C GLY A 32 -3.64 2.78 -22.29
N PHE A 33 -3.11 1.79 -21.60
CA PHE A 33 -1.69 1.65 -21.29
C PHE A 33 -1.19 0.25 -21.67
N ASP A 34 0.13 0.10 -21.79
CA ASP A 34 0.76 -1.20 -22.05
C ASP A 34 0.73 -2.07 -20.79
N LYS A 35 -0.27 -2.96 -20.73
CA LYS A 35 -0.53 -3.86 -19.60
C LYS A 35 0.59 -4.85 -19.36
N ASP A 36 1.46 -5.11 -20.35
CA ASP A 36 2.60 -6.01 -20.21
C ASP A 36 3.78 -5.29 -19.53
N LYS A 37 3.87 -3.97 -19.70
CA LYS A 37 4.97 -3.15 -19.14
C LYS A 37 4.69 -2.57 -17.77
N VAL A 38 3.43 -2.30 -17.40
CA VAL A 38 3.11 -1.68 -16.10
C VAL A 38 1.89 -2.33 -15.47
N GLU A 39 1.95 -2.51 -14.15
CA GLU A 39 0.79 -2.89 -13.33
C GLU A 39 0.17 -1.63 -12.72
N VAL A 40 -1.14 -1.48 -12.82
CA VAL A 40 -1.87 -0.32 -12.30
C VAL A 40 -2.86 -0.79 -11.24
N VAL A 41 -2.81 -0.17 -10.05
CA VAL A 41 -3.67 -0.53 -8.91
C VAL A 41 -4.39 0.70 -8.40
N ILE A 42 -5.71 0.65 -8.27
CA ILE A 42 -6.54 1.76 -7.79
C ILE A 42 -7.11 1.42 -6.41
N ALA A 43 -6.87 2.28 -5.42
CA ALA A 43 -7.38 2.12 -4.06
C ALA A 43 -8.45 3.18 -3.74
N PRO A 44 -9.73 2.92 -4.04
CA PRO A 44 -10.85 3.80 -3.69
C PRO A 44 -11.22 3.67 -2.21
N THR A 45 -12.14 4.51 -1.73
CA THR A 45 -12.73 4.33 -0.39
C THR A 45 -13.44 2.97 -0.29
N ALA A 46 -13.53 2.40 0.91
CA ALA A 46 -14.21 1.12 1.14
C ALA A 46 -15.67 1.12 0.63
N LEU A 47 -16.38 2.25 0.77
CA LEU A 47 -17.75 2.42 0.30
C LEU A 47 -17.86 2.44 -1.25
N HIS A 48 -16.79 2.80 -1.95
CA HIS A 48 -16.77 2.84 -3.41
C HIS A 48 -16.11 1.59 -4.03
N LEU A 49 -15.48 0.74 -3.23
CA LEU A 49 -14.63 -0.37 -3.68
C LEU A 49 -15.31 -1.30 -4.68
N GLY A 50 -16.52 -1.79 -4.38
CA GLY A 50 -17.25 -2.69 -5.27
C GLY A 50 -17.64 -2.04 -6.61
N SER A 51 -18.08 -0.78 -6.58
CA SER A 51 -18.45 -0.05 -7.80
C SER A 51 -17.24 0.27 -8.67
N VAL A 52 -16.11 0.61 -8.06
CA VAL A 52 -14.86 0.87 -8.78
C VAL A 52 -14.29 -0.43 -9.35
N LYS A 53 -14.30 -1.55 -8.58
CA LYS A 53 -13.90 -2.87 -9.10
C LYS A 53 -14.64 -3.21 -10.39
N ALA A 54 -15.98 -3.09 -10.37
CA ALA A 54 -16.81 -3.38 -11.54
C ALA A 54 -16.50 -2.45 -12.72
N GLY A 55 -16.28 -1.15 -12.47
CA GLY A 55 -15.96 -0.18 -13.53
C GLY A 55 -14.58 -0.39 -14.17
N LEU A 56 -13.64 -1.01 -13.47
CA LEU A 56 -12.29 -1.31 -13.96
C LEU A 56 -12.20 -2.59 -14.79
N GLU A 57 -13.27 -3.39 -14.86
CA GLU A 57 -13.31 -4.63 -15.61
C GLU A 57 -12.95 -4.39 -17.09
N GLY A 58 -12.04 -5.22 -17.64
CA GLY A 58 -11.53 -5.07 -19.01
C GLY A 58 -10.44 -3.99 -19.19
N LEU A 59 -10.28 -3.05 -18.25
CA LEU A 59 -9.29 -1.96 -18.36
C LEU A 59 -7.86 -2.41 -18.05
N GLY A 60 -7.67 -3.62 -17.51
CA GLY A 60 -6.35 -4.14 -17.11
C GLY A 60 -5.79 -3.50 -15.85
N MET A 61 -6.61 -2.77 -15.11
CA MET A 61 -6.28 -2.19 -13.81
C MET A 61 -6.79 -3.11 -12.69
N GLN A 62 -6.02 -3.20 -11.61
CA GLN A 62 -6.39 -3.92 -10.40
C GLN A 62 -7.05 -2.96 -9.39
N VAL A 63 -7.84 -3.50 -8.48
CA VAL A 63 -8.43 -2.74 -7.38
C VAL A 63 -7.75 -3.12 -6.05
N SER A 64 -7.69 -2.18 -5.11
CA SER A 64 -7.14 -2.38 -3.77
C SER A 64 -8.06 -1.82 -2.71
N SER A 65 -8.15 -2.45 -1.54
CA SER A 65 -8.61 -1.75 -0.34
C SER A 65 -7.53 -0.81 0.20
N GLN A 66 -7.94 0.23 0.92
CA GLN A 66 -7.00 1.19 1.55
C GLN A 66 -6.50 0.77 2.94
N ASN A 67 -7.11 -0.26 3.51
CA ASN A 67 -6.77 -0.84 4.81
C ASN A 67 -7.36 -2.26 4.87
N VAL A 68 -6.95 -3.03 5.87
CA VAL A 68 -7.61 -4.24 6.33
C VAL A 68 -7.46 -4.34 7.86
N GLY A 69 -8.43 -4.94 8.53
CA GLY A 69 -8.38 -5.17 9.97
C GLY A 69 -7.37 -6.26 10.35
N LYS A 70 -6.80 -6.13 11.56
CA LYS A 70 -5.88 -7.13 12.13
C LYS A 70 -6.60 -8.33 12.77
N ASN A 71 -7.92 -8.29 12.84
CA ASN A 71 -8.72 -9.28 13.53
C ASN A 71 -9.19 -10.39 12.59
N ASP A 72 -9.59 -11.53 13.17
CA ASP A 72 -10.42 -12.51 12.47
C ASP A 72 -11.88 -12.06 12.39
N MET A 73 -12.72 -12.87 11.75
CA MET A 73 -14.17 -12.65 11.74
C MET A 73 -14.71 -12.62 13.18
N GLY A 74 -15.50 -11.61 13.52
CA GLY A 74 -16.01 -11.43 14.88
C GLY A 74 -16.58 -10.04 15.16
N ALA A 75 -16.67 -9.69 16.44
CA ALA A 75 -17.30 -8.46 16.94
C ALA A 75 -16.39 -7.23 16.80
N PHE A 76 -16.08 -6.83 15.56
CA PHE A 76 -15.23 -5.68 15.23
C PHE A 76 -15.98 -4.70 14.33
N THR A 77 -17.02 -4.05 14.89
CA THR A 77 -17.90 -3.13 14.17
C THR A 77 -17.10 -2.07 13.40
N GLY A 78 -17.31 -2.02 12.07
CA GLY A 78 -16.65 -1.07 11.18
C GLY A 78 -15.40 -1.59 10.48
N GLU A 79 -14.85 -2.73 10.89
CA GLU A 79 -13.69 -3.35 10.25
C GLU A 79 -14.08 -4.37 9.18
N TRP A 80 -13.16 -4.63 8.26
CA TRP A 80 -13.20 -5.76 7.34
C TRP A 80 -11.88 -6.52 7.41
N THR A 81 -11.89 -7.82 7.15
CA THR A 81 -10.71 -8.69 7.26
C THR A 81 -10.21 -9.11 5.87
N ALA A 82 -9.06 -9.79 5.82
CA ALA A 82 -8.52 -10.32 4.57
C ALA A 82 -9.46 -11.35 3.91
N VAL A 83 -10.30 -12.03 4.69
CA VAL A 83 -11.29 -13.00 4.18
C VAL A 83 -12.39 -12.29 3.38
N HIS A 84 -12.85 -11.10 3.80
CA HIS A 84 -13.79 -10.30 3.00
C HIS A 84 -13.17 -9.90 1.65
N LEU A 85 -11.90 -9.50 1.65
CA LEU A 85 -11.21 -9.12 0.42
C LEU A 85 -11.04 -10.32 -0.52
N GLN A 86 -10.76 -11.51 0.04
CA GLN A 86 -10.67 -12.76 -0.71
C GLN A 86 -12.00 -13.11 -1.39
N ASP A 87 -13.11 -13.08 -0.64
CA ASP A 87 -14.46 -13.34 -1.15
C ASP A 87 -14.88 -12.35 -2.24
N MET A 88 -14.57 -11.06 -2.06
CA MET A 88 -14.84 -10.01 -3.03
C MET A 88 -13.88 -9.99 -4.23
N GLU A 89 -12.89 -10.88 -4.24
CA GLU A 89 -11.79 -10.95 -5.21
C GLU A 89 -11.07 -9.59 -5.38
N VAL A 90 -10.79 -8.94 -4.25
CA VAL A 90 -9.98 -7.71 -4.19
C VAL A 90 -8.52 -8.11 -4.01
N PRO A 91 -7.67 -7.99 -5.04
CA PRO A 91 -6.35 -8.61 -5.07
C PRO A 91 -5.29 -7.91 -4.22
N TYR A 92 -5.49 -6.62 -3.90
CA TYR A 92 -4.53 -5.79 -3.17
C TYR A 92 -5.14 -5.15 -1.92
N THR A 93 -4.29 -4.86 -0.93
CA THR A 93 -4.58 -3.89 0.13
C THR A 93 -3.36 -3.04 0.46
N LEU A 94 -3.60 -1.80 0.90
CA LEU A 94 -2.58 -1.00 1.58
C LEU A 94 -2.52 -1.37 3.07
N ILE A 95 -1.31 -1.41 3.63
CA ILE A 95 -1.04 -1.61 5.06
C ILE A 95 0.08 -0.65 5.49
N GLY A 96 -0.06 0.01 6.65
CA GLY A 96 0.99 0.85 7.21
C GLY A 96 1.09 2.24 6.59
N HIS A 97 0.06 2.70 5.86
CA HIS A 97 0.07 4.05 5.28
C HIS A 97 0.28 5.10 6.38
N SER A 98 1.11 6.11 6.13
CA SER A 98 1.50 7.14 7.10
C SER A 98 0.32 7.80 7.84
N GLU A 99 -0.80 8.03 7.14
CA GLU A 99 -2.04 8.55 7.75
C GLU A 99 -2.67 7.59 8.77
N ARG A 100 -2.55 6.27 8.59
CA ARG A 100 -3.03 5.28 9.58
C ARG A 100 -2.14 5.26 10.81
N ARG A 101 -0.82 5.29 10.61
CA ARG A 101 0.17 5.35 11.70
C ARG A 101 -0.03 6.60 12.55
N SER A 102 -0.10 7.76 11.91
CA SER A 102 -0.17 9.06 12.59
C SER A 102 -1.55 9.41 13.16
N LYS A 103 -2.64 9.13 12.44
CA LYS A 103 -4.00 9.56 12.85
C LYS A 103 -4.78 8.50 13.62
N TYR A 104 -4.45 7.23 13.43
CA TYR A 104 -5.18 6.10 14.00
C TYR A 104 -4.31 5.19 14.88
N GLY A 105 -3.04 5.54 15.09
CA GLY A 105 -2.14 4.81 15.98
C GLY A 105 -1.77 3.41 15.50
N GLU A 106 -1.80 3.14 14.20
CA GLU A 106 -1.42 1.83 13.64
C GLU A 106 0.07 1.55 13.88
N SER A 107 0.37 0.57 14.74
CA SER A 107 1.74 0.21 15.13
C SER A 107 2.42 -0.74 14.15
N ASP A 108 3.73 -0.93 14.31
CA ASP A 108 4.50 -1.89 13.50
C ASP A 108 4.00 -3.33 13.71
N GLU A 109 3.62 -3.70 14.94
CA GLU A 109 3.03 -4.99 15.29
C GLU A 109 1.65 -5.17 14.63
N ASP A 110 0.82 -4.12 14.64
CA ASP A 110 -0.48 -4.16 13.97
C ASP A 110 -0.31 -4.39 12.47
N THR A 111 0.68 -3.76 11.84
CA THR A 111 0.95 -4.00 10.43
C THR A 111 1.47 -5.40 10.16
N ALA A 112 2.30 -5.96 11.03
CA ALA A 112 2.81 -7.33 10.90
C ALA A 112 1.68 -8.37 10.93
N VAL A 113 0.73 -8.22 11.86
CA VAL A 113 -0.46 -9.09 11.93
C VAL A 113 -1.32 -8.96 10.68
N LYS A 114 -1.54 -7.74 10.18
CA LYS A 114 -2.31 -7.52 8.95
C LYS A 114 -1.64 -8.17 7.73
N VAL A 115 -0.33 -8.04 7.59
CA VAL A 115 0.42 -8.67 6.48
C VAL A 115 0.31 -10.19 6.57
N GLU A 116 0.50 -10.78 7.74
CA GLU A 116 0.36 -12.23 7.95
C GLU A 116 -1.02 -12.73 7.50
N LYS A 117 -2.09 -12.05 7.91
CA LYS A 117 -3.46 -12.40 7.52
C LYS A 117 -3.71 -12.24 6.02
N CYS A 118 -3.18 -11.18 5.39
CA CYS A 118 -3.28 -11.00 3.94
C CYS A 118 -2.55 -12.10 3.17
N GLN A 119 -1.32 -12.45 3.57
CA GLN A 119 -0.54 -13.51 2.95
C GLN A 119 -1.27 -14.86 3.05
N ALA A 120 -1.87 -15.16 4.20
CA ALA A 120 -2.66 -16.38 4.41
C ALA A 120 -3.92 -16.44 3.51
N ALA A 121 -4.54 -15.28 3.20
CA ALA A 121 -5.71 -15.17 2.34
C ALA A 121 -5.37 -14.98 0.84
N GLY A 122 -4.08 -14.96 0.48
CA GLY A 122 -3.64 -14.72 -0.90
C GLY A 122 -3.79 -13.27 -1.39
N ILE A 123 -3.99 -12.32 -0.48
CA ILE A 123 -4.11 -10.90 -0.78
C ILE A 123 -2.72 -10.28 -0.88
N LYS A 124 -2.43 -9.60 -1.99
CA LYS A 124 -1.19 -8.87 -2.19
C LYS A 124 -1.17 -7.60 -1.33
N VAL A 125 -0.01 -7.25 -0.80
CA VAL A 125 0.13 -6.12 0.12
C VAL A 125 0.99 -5.04 -0.51
N ILE A 126 0.47 -3.82 -0.54
CA ILE A 126 1.25 -2.60 -0.71
C ILE A 126 1.60 -2.11 0.71
N PHE A 127 2.80 -2.44 1.16
CA PHE A 127 3.28 -2.13 2.50
C PHE A 127 3.97 -0.76 2.50
N CYS A 128 3.35 0.20 3.19
CA CYS A 128 3.84 1.56 3.28
C CYS A 128 4.80 1.72 4.47
N ILE A 129 5.94 2.35 4.21
CA ILE A 129 6.98 2.70 5.18
C ILE A 129 7.46 4.12 4.94
N GLY A 130 8.03 4.74 5.96
CA GLY A 130 8.56 6.09 5.85
C GLY A 130 8.76 6.77 7.20
N GLU A 131 9.67 7.72 7.19
CA GLU A 131 10.04 8.55 8.34
C GLU A 131 9.36 9.92 8.32
N LEU A 132 9.05 10.42 9.51
CA LEU A 132 8.55 11.78 9.77
C LEU A 132 9.65 12.82 9.53
N LEU A 133 9.26 14.10 9.46
CA LEU A 133 10.20 15.21 9.26
C LEU A 133 11.28 15.28 10.33
N GLU A 134 10.90 15.14 11.60
CA GLU A 134 11.85 15.18 12.72
C GLU A 134 12.81 13.98 12.69
N GLU A 135 12.35 12.82 12.24
CA GLU A 135 13.17 11.61 12.07
C GLU A 135 14.17 11.79 10.91
N ARG A 136 13.75 12.40 9.79
CA ARG A 136 14.63 12.79 8.68
C ARG A 136 15.72 13.75 9.16
N GLU A 137 15.32 14.84 9.83
CA GLU A 137 16.22 15.91 10.28
C GLU A 137 17.20 15.44 11.37
N SER A 138 16.83 14.40 12.14
CA SER A 138 17.70 13.75 13.12
C SER A 138 18.54 12.60 12.56
N GLY A 139 18.52 12.38 11.24
CA GLY A 139 19.34 11.34 10.59
C GLY A 139 18.86 9.91 10.81
N LYS A 140 17.58 9.72 11.17
CA LYS A 140 16.98 8.42 11.53
C LYS A 140 16.21 7.74 10.39
N THR A 141 16.26 8.26 9.16
CA THR A 141 15.57 7.67 8.00
C THR A 141 15.78 6.16 7.89
N ASP A 142 17.04 5.72 7.92
CA ASP A 142 17.39 4.30 7.80
C ASP A 142 16.89 3.48 9.00
N GLU A 143 17.01 4.03 10.22
CA GLU A 143 16.58 3.37 11.46
C GLU A 143 15.06 3.10 11.43
N VAL A 144 14.28 4.12 11.05
CA VAL A 144 12.81 4.04 11.00
C VAL A 144 12.34 3.06 9.94
N ASN A 145 12.86 3.16 8.70
CA ASN A 145 12.47 2.27 7.62
C ASN A 145 12.87 0.80 7.93
N LYS A 146 14.05 0.57 8.54
CA LYS A 146 14.47 -0.77 8.98
C LYS A 146 13.58 -1.31 10.10
N ARG A 147 13.23 -0.50 11.10
CA ARG A 147 12.31 -0.89 12.20
C ARG A 147 10.96 -1.35 11.65
N GLN A 148 10.35 -0.54 10.78
CA GLN A 148 9.04 -0.83 10.18
C GLN A 148 9.08 -2.10 9.32
N LEU A 149 10.16 -2.30 8.54
CA LEU A 149 10.36 -3.52 7.75
C LEU A 149 10.63 -4.75 8.62
N ALA A 150 11.45 -4.62 9.67
CA ALA A 150 11.83 -5.72 10.56
C ALA A 150 10.62 -6.37 11.24
N ALA A 151 9.58 -5.60 11.55
CA ALA A 151 8.35 -6.14 12.11
C ALA A 151 7.58 -7.05 11.14
N VAL A 152 7.60 -6.72 9.85
CA VAL A 152 6.77 -7.38 8.82
C VAL A 152 7.50 -8.51 8.09
N ILE A 153 8.80 -8.37 7.87
CA ILE A 153 9.62 -9.34 7.13
C ILE A 153 9.43 -10.79 7.62
N PRO A 154 9.44 -11.09 8.94
CA PRO A 154 9.23 -12.46 9.43
C PRO A 154 7.85 -13.04 9.13
N LYS A 155 6.87 -12.20 8.76
CA LYS A 155 5.49 -12.57 8.43
C LYS A 155 5.25 -12.79 6.94
N ILE A 156 6.22 -12.44 6.09
CA ILE A 156 6.10 -12.57 4.64
C ILE A 156 6.46 -14.01 4.24
N THR A 157 5.48 -14.73 3.69
CA THR A 157 5.67 -16.08 3.15
C THR A 157 5.91 -16.07 1.64
N ASN A 158 5.36 -15.08 0.92
CA ASN A 158 5.58 -14.90 -0.51
C ASN A 158 5.90 -13.45 -0.87
N TRP A 159 7.16 -13.20 -1.20
CA TRP A 159 7.65 -11.88 -1.62
C TRP A 159 7.06 -11.39 -2.94
N ASP A 160 6.58 -12.28 -3.82
CA ASP A 160 5.92 -11.88 -5.08
C ASP A 160 4.56 -11.21 -4.82
N ASN A 161 4.02 -11.36 -3.61
CA ASN A 161 2.78 -10.73 -3.15
C ASN A 161 3.02 -9.45 -2.34
N ILE A 162 4.25 -8.93 -2.28
CA ILE A 162 4.59 -7.73 -1.50
C ILE A 162 5.16 -6.64 -2.41
N VAL A 163 4.60 -5.45 -2.30
CA VAL A 163 5.12 -4.21 -2.86
C VAL A 163 5.45 -3.28 -1.70
N ILE A 164 6.68 -2.77 -1.63
CA ILE A 164 7.08 -1.80 -0.61
C ILE A 164 6.90 -0.40 -1.20
N ALA A 165 6.06 0.41 -0.56
CA ALA A 165 5.84 1.80 -0.90
C ALA A 165 6.59 2.68 0.11
N TYR A 166 7.74 3.23 -0.29
CA TYR A 166 8.42 4.26 0.49
C TYR A 166 7.67 5.60 0.35
N GLU A 167 7.17 6.11 1.48
CA GLU A 167 6.52 7.39 1.61
C GLU A 167 7.49 8.37 2.29
N PRO A 168 8.03 9.39 1.61
CA PRO A 168 8.77 10.45 2.28
C PRO A 168 7.78 11.32 3.08
N VAL A 169 7.32 10.85 4.25
CA VAL A 169 6.27 11.50 5.05
C VAL A 169 6.67 12.93 5.41
N TRP A 170 7.97 13.14 5.63
CA TRP A 170 8.59 14.44 5.80
C TRP A 170 8.33 15.46 4.68
N ALA A 171 7.94 15.03 3.48
CA ALA A 171 7.59 15.87 2.32
C ALA A 171 6.07 15.97 2.07
N ILE A 172 5.23 15.31 2.87
CA ILE A 172 3.76 15.34 2.70
C ILE A 172 3.18 16.50 3.52
N GLY A 173 2.72 17.55 2.85
CA GLY A 173 2.03 18.67 3.50
C GLY A 173 2.93 19.59 4.33
N THR A 174 4.25 19.47 4.20
CA THR A 174 5.25 20.26 4.94
C THR A 174 5.83 21.44 4.15
N GLY A 175 5.46 21.56 2.87
CA GLY A 175 6.06 22.51 1.92
C GLY A 175 7.45 22.11 1.43
N LYS A 176 8.01 20.99 1.91
CA LYS A 176 9.23 20.37 1.39
C LYS A 176 8.90 19.34 0.32
N VAL A 177 9.78 19.18 -0.67
CA VAL A 177 9.62 18.20 -1.75
C VAL A 177 10.86 17.31 -1.77
N ALA A 178 10.66 15.99 -1.80
CA ALA A 178 11.75 15.04 -1.99
C ALA A 178 12.26 15.11 -3.44
N THR A 179 13.57 15.23 -3.61
CA THR A 179 14.18 15.12 -4.95
C THR A 179 14.19 13.65 -5.39
N PRO A 180 14.26 13.37 -6.72
CA PRO A 180 14.43 12.01 -7.22
C PRO A 180 15.62 11.29 -6.60
N ASP A 181 16.75 11.99 -6.40
CA ASP A 181 17.95 11.42 -5.80
C ASP A 181 17.75 11.02 -4.33
N GLN A 182 17.04 11.84 -3.55
CA GLN A 182 16.71 11.51 -2.15
C GLN A 182 15.77 10.30 -2.03
N ALA A 183 14.84 10.17 -2.97
CA ALA A 183 13.96 9.02 -3.05
C ALA A 183 14.74 7.75 -3.44
N GLU A 184 15.61 7.84 -4.45
CA GLU A 184 16.43 6.72 -4.90
C GLU A 184 17.45 6.28 -3.84
N GLU A 185 18.09 7.21 -3.13
CA GLU A 185 18.99 6.91 -2.00
C GLU A 185 18.27 6.04 -0.95
N THR A 186 17.09 6.47 -0.51
CA THR A 186 16.32 5.75 0.52
C THR A 186 15.86 4.39 -0.01
N GLN A 187 15.39 4.34 -1.27
CA GLN A 187 15.00 3.08 -1.91
C GLN A 187 16.17 2.12 -2.10
N ALA A 188 17.38 2.61 -2.38
CA ALA A 188 18.60 1.82 -2.46
C ALA A 188 18.94 1.20 -1.10
N ASN A 189 18.84 1.98 -0.02
CA ASN A 189 19.06 1.49 1.35
C ASN A 189 18.03 0.42 1.76
N ILE A 190 16.75 0.61 1.41
CA ILE A 190 15.70 -0.40 1.61
C ILE A 190 16.06 -1.70 0.87
N ARG A 191 16.45 -1.62 -0.41
CA ARG A 191 16.85 -2.80 -1.20
C ARG A 191 18.09 -3.49 -0.62
N ALA A 192 19.06 -2.73 -0.12
CA ALA A 192 20.25 -3.28 0.52
C ALA A 192 19.90 -4.03 1.82
N TYR A 193 19.03 -3.46 2.64
CA TYR A 193 18.55 -4.09 3.87
C TYR A 193 17.83 -5.42 3.60
N LEU A 194 16.90 -5.43 2.63
CA LEU A 194 16.17 -6.65 2.24
C LEU A 194 17.09 -7.73 1.68
N LYS A 195 18.10 -7.35 0.90
CA LYS A 195 19.12 -8.27 0.40
C LYS A 195 19.90 -8.89 1.56
N ALA A 196 20.34 -8.09 2.53
CA ALA A 196 21.07 -8.59 3.68
C ALA A 196 20.23 -9.58 4.51
N TRP A 197 18.93 -9.32 4.69
CA TRP A 197 18.05 -10.24 5.42
C TRP A 197 17.83 -11.57 4.68
N ARG A 198 17.65 -11.54 3.35
CA ARG A 198 17.33 -12.74 2.57
C ARG A 198 18.51 -13.71 2.40
N PHE A 199 19.73 -13.23 2.53
CA PHE A 199 20.96 -14.00 2.35
C PHE A 199 21.84 -14.07 3.61
N GLY A 200 21.31 -13.57 4.74
CA GLY A 200 21.96 -13.60 6.05
C GLY A 200 21.45 -14.71 6.95
#